data_AF-X1T2D5-F1
#
_entry.id   AF-X1T2D5-F1
#
_cell.length_a   1.000
_cell.length_b   1.000
_cell.length_c   1.000
_cell.angle_alpha   90.00
_cell.angle_beta   90.00
_cell.angle_gamma   90.00
#
_symmetry.space_group_name_H-M   'P 1'
#
loop_
_entity.id
_entity.type
_entity.pdbx_description
1 polymer ?
#
loop_
_entity_poly.entity_id
_entity_poly.type
_entity_poly.pdbx_seq_one_letter_code
_entity_poly.pdbx_strand_id
1 'polypeptide(L)' 'MSQQPSKNENKDWAELKLDRVTTTNSICSNLVSAGILLPAEVDRYKALLQTYDPLTLVKVLLVSKEHRAALEGD' A
#
# COMPACT_ATOMS: atom_id res chain seq x y z
N MET A 1 38.02 15.82 16.75
CA MET A 1 37.06 15.15 15.85
C MET A 1 35.68 15.66 16.18
N SER A 2 35.18 16.63 15.42
CA SER A 2 33.85 17.19 15.64
C SER A 2 32.86 16.42 14.77
N GLN A 3 32.03 15.58 15.40
CA GLN A 3 30.89 14.94 14.73
C GLN A 3 29.92 16.05 14.32
N GLN A 4 29.83 16.29 13.02
CA GLN A 4 28.88 17.24 12.44
C GLN A 4 27.49 16.57 12.49
N PRO A 5 26.49 17.14 13.18
CA PRO A 5 25.16 16.55 13.19
C PRO A 5 24.61 16.54 11.76
N SER A 6 24.09 15.39 11.32
CA SER A 6 23.45 15.24 10.02
C SER A 6 22.35 16.30 9.88
N LYS A 7 22.53 17.22 8.93
CA LYS A 7 21.56 18.27 8.61
C LYS A 7 20.38 17.66 7.87
N ASN A 8 19.43 17.10 8.61
CA ASN A 8 18.06 16.91 8.13
C ASN A 8 17.32 18.26 8.07
N GLU A 9 17.93 19.27 7.44
CA GLU A 9 17.43 20.66 7.41
C GLU A 9 16.42 20.92 6.28
N ASN A 10 16.24 19.99 5.34
CA ASN A 10 15.12 20.02 4.39
C ASN A 10 14.07 18.98 4.78
N LYS A 11 13.26 19.32 5.78
CA LYS A 11 12.02 18.58 6.07
C LYS A 11 10.85 19.23 5.33
N ASP A 12 10.94 19.26 4.00
CA ASP A 12 9.73 19.16 3.19
C ASP A 12 9.20 17.76 3.47
N TRP A 13 8.35 17.68 4.49
CA TRP A 13 7.57 16.51 4.86
C TRP A 13 7.12 15.85 3.55
N ALA A 14 7.66 14.66 3.26
CA ALA A 14 7.40 13.98 2.01
C ALA A 14 5.89 13.85 1.82
N GLU A 15 5.31 14.69 0.96
CA GLU A 15 3.90 14.64 0.65
C GLU A 15 3.67 13.28 -0.01
N LEU A 16 3.00 12.38 0.72
CA LEU A 16 2.73 11.04 0.22
C LEU A 16 1.72 11.15 -0.93
N LYS A 17 2.24 11.31 -2.15
CA LYS A 17 1.45 11.31 -3.37
C LYS A 17 1.10 9.87 -3.70
N LEU A 18 -0.05 9.44 -3.19
CA LEU A 18 -0.58 8.12 -3.46
C LEU A 18 -1.28 8.13 -4.83
N ASP A 19 -0.72 7.42 -5.81
CA ASP A 19 -1.49 7.10 -7.00
C ASP A 19 -2.58 6.10 -6.62
N ARG A 20 -3.81 6.60 -6.55
CA ARG A 20 -4.99 5.85 -6.13
C ARG A 20 -5.34 4.72 -7.10
N VAL A 21 -5.16 4.91 -8.41
CA VAL A 21 -5.48 3.87 -9.41
C VAL A 21 -4.46 2.73 -9.28
N THR A 22 -3.17 3.07 -9.26
CA THR A 22 -2.11 2.08 -9.11
C THR A 22 -2.22 1.35 -7.77
N THR A 23 -2.45 2.08 -6.68
CA THR A 23 -2.56 1.49 -5.33
C THR A 23 -3.74 0.52 -5.22
N THR A 24 -4.91 0.90 -5.71
CA THR A 24 -6.10 0.02 -5.66
C THR A 24 -5.93 -1.22 -6.51
N ASN A 25 -5.28 -1.11 -7.67
CA ASN A 25 -4.93 -2.26 -8.50
C ASN A 25 -3.92 -3.18 -7.80
N SER A 26 -2.89 -2.63 -7.15
CA SER A 26 -1.90 -3.41 -6.39
C SER A 26 -2.53 -4.16 -5.22
N ILE A 27 -3.42 -3.50 -4.45
CA ILE A 27 -4.18 -4.15 -3.37
C ILE A 27 -4.95 -5.35 -3.90
N CYS A 28 -5.76 -5.15 -4.95
CA CYS A 28 -6.58 -6.23 -5.50
C CYS A 28 -5.73 -7.39 -6.04
N SER A 29 -4.64 -7.07 -6.76
CA SER A 29 -3.71 -8.08 -7.26
C SER A 29 -3.10 -8.91 -6.13
N ASN A 30 -2.60 -8.25 -5.07
CA ASN A 30 -2.05 -8.93 -3.91
C ASN A 30 -3.06 -9.87 -3.25
N LEU A 31 -4.31 -9.42 -3.06
CA LEU A 31 -5.35 -10.21 -2.40
C LEU A 31 -5.84 -11.38 -3.26
N VAL A 32 -5.90 -11.22 -4.59
CA VAL A 32 -6.21 -12.34 -5.51
C VAL A 32 -5.08 -13.37 -5.47
N SER A 33 -3.82 -12.94 -5.57
CA SER A 33 -2.67 -13.85 -5.45
C SER A 33 -2.62 -14.54 -4.08
N ALA A 34 -3.06 -13.88 -3.02
CA ALA A 34 -3.18 -14.44 -1.68
C ALA A 34 -4.36 -15.43 -1.51
N GLY A 35 -5.23 -15.59 -2.52
CA GLY A 35 -6.44 -16.40 -2.42
C GLY A 35 -7.52 -15.82 -1.49
N ILE A 36 -7.40 -14.55 -1.12
CA ILE A 36 -8.33 -13.84 -0.21
C ILE A 36 -9.48 -13.19 -0.99
N LEU A 37 -9.17 -12.60 -2.14
CA LEU A 37 -10.15 -11.94 -3.00
C LEU A 37 -10.42 -12.79 -4.24
N LEU A 38 -11.68 -13.12 -4.50
CA LEU A 38 -12.05 -13.80 -5.73
C LEU A 38 -11.95 -12.84 -6.93
N PRO A 39 -11.46 -13.29 -8.10
CA PRO A 39 -11.36 -12.43 -9.30
C PRO A 39 -12.68 -11.76 -9.68
N ALA A 40 -13.81 -12.45 -9.49
CA ALA A 40 -15.15 -11.93 -9.77
C ALA A 40 -15.59 -10.78 -8.84
N GLU A 41 -14.93 -10.60 -7.69
CA GLU A 41 -15.25 -9.57 -6.71
C GLU A 41 -14.37 -8.32 -6.80
N VAL A 42 -13.39 -8.31 -7.72
CA VAL A 42 -12.40 -7.23 -7.84
C VAL A 42 -13.04 -5.87 -8.04
N ASP A 43 -14.02 -5.75 -8.94
CA ASP A 43 -14.65 -4.45 -9.23
C ASP A 43 -15.44 -3.91 -8.03
N ARG A 44 -16.15 -4.81 -7.33
CA ARG A 44 -16.86 -4.48 -6.09
C ARG A 44 -15.88 -4.01 -5.02
N TYR A 45 -14.74 -4.69 -4.87
CA TYR A 45 -13.75 -4.33 -3.88
C TYR A 45 -13.02 -3.03 -4.24
N LYS A 46 -12.71 -2.78 -5.52
CA LYS A 46 -12.17 -1.50 -5.98
C LYS A 46 -13.09 -0.34 -5.62
N ALA A 47 -14.41 -0.49 -5.82
CA ALA A 47 -15.38 0.53 -5.45
C ALA A 47 -15.34 0.85 -3.94
N LEU A 48 -15.18 -0.17 -3.08
CA LEU A 48 -14.99 0.02 -1.64
C LEU A 48 -13.68 0.78 -1.34
N LEU A 49 -12.55 0.37 -1.94
CA LEU A 49 -11.26 1.05 -1.76
C LEU A 49 -11.30 2.51 -2.21
N GLN A 50 -12.21 2.87 -3.13
CA GLN A 50 -12.39 4.26 -3.53
C GLN A 50 -12.90 5.16 -2.39
N THR A 51 -13.54 4.59 -1.37
CA THR A 51 -14.09 5.32 -0.22
C THR A 51 -13.09 5.55 0.92
N TYR A 52 -11.97 4.84 0.93
CA TYR A 52 -10.98 4.91 2.01
C TYR A 52 -10.19 6.21 1.96
N ASP A 53 -9.88 6.79 3.11
CA ASP A 53 -8.91 7.87 3.20
C ASP A 53 -7.49 7.37 2.83
N PRO A 54 -6.55 8.26 2.47
CA PRO A 54 -5.20 7.85 2.05
C PRO A 54 -4.46 7.00 3.08
N LEU A 55 -4.59 7.27 4.38
CA LEU A 55 -3.89 6.53 5.41
C LEU A 55 -4.45 5.10 5.53
N THR A 56 -5.76 4.96 5.48
CA THR A 56 -6.41 3.64 5.45
C THR A 56 -6.00 2.87 4.20
N LEU A 57 -5.96 3.52 3.04
CA LEU A 57 -5.56 2.89 1.78
C LEU A 57 -4.11 2.38 1.82
N VAL A 58 -3.19 3.12 2.45
CA VAL A 58 -1.82 2.67 2.70
C VAL A 58 -1.76 1.46 3.63
N LYS A 59 -2.51 1.47 4.73
CA LYS A 59 -2.56 0.33 5.66
C LYS A 59 -3.02 -0.94 4.95
N VAL A 60 -4.05 -0.84 4.13
CA VAL A 60 -4.57 -1.97 3.33
C VAL A 60 -3.55 -2.43 2.30
N LEU A 61 -2.83 -1.50 1.65
CA LEU A 61 -1.73 -1.85 0.74
C LEU A 61 -0.66 -2.69 1.46
N LEU A 62 -0.22 -2.26 2.64
CA LEU A 62 0.80 -2.98 3.44
C LEU A 62 0.32 -4.39 3.80
N VAL A 63 -0.87 -4.50 4.41
CA VAL A 63 -1.44 -5.80 4.82
C VAL A 63 -1.67 -6.72 3.63
N SER A 64 -2.15 -6.21 2.49
CA SER A 64 -2.32 -7.02 1.28
C SER A 64 -0.99 -7.61 0.80
N LYS A 65 0.10 -6.84 0.89
CA LYS A 65 1.44 -7.29 0.51
C LYS A 65 1.96 -8.37 1.46
N GLU A 66 1.73 -8.22 2.76
CA GLU A 66 2.09 -9.24 3.77
C GLU A 66 1.38 -10.57 3.50
N HIS A 67 0.08 -10.52 3.18
CA HIS A 67 -0.67 -11.73 2.80
C HIS A 67 -0.13 -12.41 1.54
N ARG A 68 0.22 -11.64 0.50
CA ARG A 68 0.85 -12.20 -0.69
C ARG A 68 2.21 -12.84 -0.36
N ALA A 69 3.05 -12.13 0.39
CA ALA A 69 4.39 -12.60 0.75
C ALA A 69 4.37 -13.88 1.61
N ALA A 70 3.39 -14.01 2.51
CA ALA A 70 3.25 -15.21 3.34
C ALA A 70 3.03 -16.50 2.53
N LEU A 71 2.55 -16.41 1.28
CA LEU A 71 2.42 -17.55 0.38
C LEU A 71 3.68 -17.84 -0.45
N GLU A 72 4.58 -16.86 -0.58
CA GLU A 72 5.76 -16.98 -1.44
C GLU A 72 6.89 -17.77 -0.75
N GLY A 73 6.90 -17.87 0.59
CA GLY A 73 8.00 -18.48 1.34
C GLY A 73 9.29 -17.67 1.20
N ASP A 74 10.18 -17.74 2.19
CA ASP A 74 11.52 -17.12 2.10
C ASP A 74 12.31 -17.60 0.87
#